data_AF-A0A929VGN9-F1
#
_entry.id   AF-A0A929VGN9-F1
#
_cell.length_a   1.000
_cell.length_b   1.000
_cell.length_c   1.000
_cell.angle_alpha   90.00
_cell.angle_beta   90.00
_cell.angle_gamma   90.00
#
_symmetry.space_group_name_H-M   'P 1'
#
loop_
_entity.id
_entity.type
_entity.pdbx_description
1 polymer ?
#
loop_
_entity_poly.entity_id
_entity_poly.type
_entity_poly.pdbx_seq_one_letter_code
_entity_poly.pdbx_strand_id
1 'polypeptide(L)' 'MFDLQGFHEAKDVADAVQALTANPNAEIISGGTDVLIRVREGKDAGKALVSIKNIEEIKGVKLLDNGDLFIGAGTC' A
#
# COMPACT_ATOMS: atom_id res chain seq x y z
N MET A 1 -19.50 3.24 -8.67
CA MET A 1 -19.02 3.09 -7.27
C MET A 1 -17.89 2.09 -7.29
N PHE A 2 -16.84 2.25 -6.48
CA PHE A 2 -15.77 1.24 -6.39
C PHE A 2 -16.31 0.01 -5.66
N ASP A 3 -16.11 -1.17 -6.23
CA ASP A 3 -16.51 -2.44 -5.62
C ASP A 3 -15.35 -2.95 -4.74
N LEU A 4 -15.38 -2.59 -3.46
CA LEU A 4 -14.36 -2.92 -2.47
C LEU A 4 -14.98 -3.65 -1.29
N GLN A 5 -14.37 -4.74 -0.86
CA GLN A 5 -14.85 -5.54 0.28
C GLN A 5 -14.57 -4.89 1.64
N GLY A 6 -13.54 -4.06 1.71
CA GLY A 6 -13.09 -3.46 2.97
C GLY A 6 -11.84 -2.62 2.78
N PHE A 7 -11.51 -1.85 3.81
CA PHE A 7 -10.35 -0.97 3.83
C PHE A 7 -9.69 -1.05 5.22
N HIS A 8 -8.42 -1.41 5.26
CA HIS A 8 -7.58 -1.41 6.45
C HIS A 8 -6.50 -0.34 6.29
N GLU A 9 -6.35 0.51 7.30
CA GLU A 9 -5.28 1.51 7.34
C GLU A 9 -4.18 1.00 8.28
N ALA A 10 -3.05 0.60 7.69
CA ALA A 10 -1.97 0.02 8.46
C ALA A 10 -1.21 1.09 9.25
N LYS A 11 -0.87 0.75 10.50
CA LYS A 11 -0.18 1.64 11.44
C LYS A 11 1.34 1.67 11.24
N ASP A 12 1.89 0.53 10.84
CA ASP A 12 3.32 0.31 10.58
C ASP A 12 3.49 -0.82 9.54
N VAL A 13 4.72 -1.12 9.13
CA VAL A 13 4.98 -2.19 8.15
C VAL A 13 4.54 -3.56 8.68
N ALA A 14 4.70 -3.82 9.97
CA ALA A 14 4.33 -5.11 10.55
C ALA A 14 2.81 -5.34 10.49
N ASP A 15 2.01 -4.32 10.81
CA ASP A 15 0.55 -4.33 10.69
C ASP A 15 0.12 -4.50 9.22
N ALA A 16 0.77 -3.81 8.27
CA ALA A 16 0.50 -4.01 6.85
C ALA A 16 0.74 -5.46 6.40
N VAL A 17 1.87 -6.05 6.79
CA VAL A 17 2.22 -7.44 6.47
C VAL A 17 1.24 -8.41 7.12
N GLN A 18 0.85 -8.18 8.38
CA GLN A 18 -0.14 -9.00 9.07
C GLN A 18 -1.50 -8.94 8.37
N ALA A 19 -1.98 -7.75 8.02
CA ALA A 19 -3.25 -7.57 7.32
C ALA A 19 -3.26 -8.25 5.95
N LEU A 20 -2.19 -8.13 5.17
CA LEU A 20 -2.04 -8.80 3.88
C LEU A 20 -1.93 -10.32 4.01
N THR A 21 -1.28 -10.81 5.07
CA THR A 21 -1.18 -12.25 5.34
C THR A 21 -2.53 -12.84 5.78
N ALA A 22 -3.28 -12.11 6.62
CA ALA A 22 -4.59 -12.52 7.10
C ALA A 22 -5.67 -12.48 6.00
N ASN A 23 -5.51 -11.60 5.01
CA ASN A 23 -6.39 -11.53 3.85
C ASN A 23 -5.59 -11.56 2.53
N PRO A 24 -5.30 -12.74 1.98
CA PRO A 24 -4.57 -12.89 0.73
C PRO A 24 -5.26 -12.28 -0.51
N ASN A 25 -6.56 -11.95 -0.42
CA ASN A 25 -7.30 -11.26 -1.48
C ASN A 25 -7.24 -9.73 -1.34
N ALA A 26 -6.56 -9.21 -0.31
CA ALA A 26 -6.38 -7.78 -0.14
C ALA A 26 -5.28 -7.24 -1.06
N GLU A 27 -5.53 -6.07 -1.65
CA GLU A 27 -4.58 -5.33 -2.47
C GLU A 27 -3.93 -4.22 -1.63
N ILE A 28 -2.61 -4.06 -1.77
CA ILE A 28 -1.89 -2.95 -1.13
C ILE A 28 -2.15 -1.63 -1.87
N ILE A 29 -2.34 -0.53 -1.14
CA ILE A 29 -2.58 0.79 -1.72
C ILE A 29 -1.77 1.89 -1.04
N SER A 30 -1.21 2.81 -1.84
CA SER A 30 -0.61 4.07 -1.38
C SER A 30 -1.23 5.25 -2.12
N GLY A 31 -0.60 5.74 -3.20
CA GLY A 31 -1.18 6.79 -4.06
C GLY A 31 -2.47 6.38 -4.76
N GLY A 32 -2.62 5.09 -5.08
CA GLY A 32 -3.90 4.48 -5.46
C GLY A 32 -4.37 4.68 -6.90
N THR A 33 -3.68 5.46 -7.73
CA THR A 33 -4.08 5.72 -9.13
C THR A 33 -4.33 4.42 -9.91
N ASP A 34 -3.34 3.53 -9.98
CA ASP A 34 -3.47 2.28 -10.75
C ASP A 34 -4.47 1.31 -10.12
N VAL A 35 -4.45 1.20 -8.78
CA VAL A 35 -5.36 0.31 -8.03
C VAL A 35 -6.81 0.71 -8.27
N LEU A 36 -7.13 2.00 -8.12
CA LEU A 36 -8.49 2.50 -8.32
C LEU A 36 -8.94 2.38 -9.78
N ILE A 37 -8.05 2.55 -10.75
CA ILE A 37 -8.35 2.28 -12.17
C ILE A 37 -8.74 0.81 -12.35
N ARG A 38 -7.94 -0.14 -11.83
CA ARG A 38 -8.23 -1.58 -11.95
C ARG A 38 -9.53 -1.99 -11.28
N VAL A 39 -9.85 -1.42 -10.11
CA VAL A 39 -11.14 -1.67 -9.42
C VAL A 39 -12.30 -1.14 -10.27
N ARG A 40 -12.16 0.05 -10.87
CA ARG A 40 -13.19 0.63 -11.74
C ARG A 40 -13.42 -0.17 -13.01
N GLU A 41 -12.36 -0.78 -13.56
CA GLU A 41 -12.43 -1.70 -14.71
C GLU A 41 -12.92 -3.11 -14.34
N GLY A 42 -13.15 -3.38 -13.05
CA GLY A 42 -13.63 -4.67 -12.55
C GLY A 42 -12.54 -5.74 -12.39
N LYS A 43 -11.26 -5.42 -12.66
CA LYS A 43 -10.13 -6.37 -12.54
C LYS A 43 -9.85 -6.73 -11.08
N ASP A 44 -10.04 -5.77 -10.18
CA ASP A 44 -9.82 -5.91 -8.74
C ASP A 44 -11.14 -5.73 -7.95
N ALA A 45 -12.29 -5.93 -8.60
CA ALA A 45 -13.60 -5.83 -7.96
C ALA A 45 -13.73 -6.85 -6.81
N GLY A 46 -14.29 -6.40 -5.69
CA GLY A 46 -14.50 -7.24 -4.50
C GLY A 46 -13.22 -7.51 -3.68
N LYS A 47 -12.07 -6.92 -4.04
CA LYS A 47 -10.87 -6.98 -3.20
C LYS A 47 -11.00 -6.05 -1.98
N ALA A 48 -10.36 -6.43 -0.88
CA ALA A 48 -10.11 -5.51 0.23
C ALA A 48 -8.86 -4.67 -0.07
N LEU A 49 -8.70 -3.54 0.60
CA LEU A 49 -7.50 -2.70 0.48
C LEU A 49 -6.75 -2.61 1.80
N VAL A 50 -5.42 -2.64 1.72
CA VAL A 50 -4.52 -2.32 2.84
C VAL A 50 -3.72 -1.06 2.49
N SER A 51 -4.04 0.05 3.14
CA SER A 51 -3.37 1.33 2.93
C SER A 51 -2.06 1.40 3.72
N ILE A 52 -0.97 1.69 3.00
CA ILE A 52 0.36 1.98 3.58
C ILE A 52 0.72 3.47 3.53
N LYS A 53 -0.22 4.32 3.11
CA LYS A 53 0.01 5.74 2.81
C LYS A 53 0.60 6.54 3.98
N ASN A 54 0.25 6.18 5.22
CA ASN A 54 0.62 6.93 6.42
C ASN A 54 1.77 6.29 7.20
N ILE A 55 2.42 5.27 6.64
CA ILE A 55 3.59 4.63 7.26
C ILE A 55 4.82 5.49 6.98
N GLU A 56 5.29 6.22 8.00
CA GLU A 56 6.42 7.16 7.85
C GLU A 56 7.77 6.45 7.65
N GLU A 57 7.95 5.25 8.20
CA GLU A 57 9.20 4.48 8.10
C GLU A 57 9.55 4.04 6.66
N ILE A 58 8.57 3.99 5.75
CA ILE A 58 8.79 3.67 4.33
C ILE A 58 8.83 4.90 3.43
N LYS A 59 8.91 6.11 4.01
CA LYS A 59 8.99 7.37 3.27
C LYS A 59 10.38 7.99 3.33
N GLY A 60 10.64 8.82 2.32
CA GLY A 60 11.77 9.72 2.29
C GLY A 60 12.94 9.23 1.44
N VAL A 61 13.88 10.14 1.27
CA VAL A 61 15.09 9.94 0.47
C VAL A 61 16.29 10.18 1.38
N LYS A 62 17.24 9.24 1.41
CA LYS A 62 18.42 9.29 2.29
C LYS A 62 19.66 8.85 1.54
N LEU A 63 20.78 9.54 1.74
CA LEU A 63 22.09 9.03 1.35
C LEU A 63 22.60 8.16 2.51
N LEU A 64 22.91 6.90 2.22
CA LEU A 64 23.47 5.96 3.18
C LEU A 64 24.99 6.16 3.31
N ASP A 65 25.56 5.68 4.41
CA ASP A 65 26.99 5.85 4.71
C ASP A 65 27.91 5.20 3.66
N ASN A 66 27.42 4.19 2.95
CA ASN A 66 28.12 3.53 1.86
C ASN A 66 28.03 4.28 0.51
N GLY A 67 27.33 5.42 0.48
CA GLY A 67 27.11 6.22 -0.73
C GLY A 67 25.85 5.86 -1.53
N ASP A 68 25.09 4.85 -1.11
CA ASP A 68 23.85 4.47 -1.80
C ASP A 68 22.72 5.46 -1.52
N LEU A 69 21.84 5.64 -2.50
CA LEU A 69 20.62 6.41 -2.35
C LEU A 69 19.47 5.48 -1.95
N PHE A 70 18.97 5.62 -0.72
CA PHE A 70 17.72 5.01 -0.28
C PHE A 70 16.54 5.89 -0.71
N ILE A 71 15.54 5.26 -1.34
CA ILE A 71 14.25 5.87 -1.67
C ILE A 71 13.17 4.95 -1.12
N GLY A 72 12.40 5.44 -0.14
CA GLY A 72 11.32 4.68 0.45
C GLY A 72 10.17 4.46 -0.53
N ALA A 73 9.54 3.28 -0.52
CA ALA A 73 8.45 2.92 -1.42
C ALA A 73 7.19 3.79 -1.25
N GLY A 74 7.03 4.45 -0.09
CA GLY A 74 5.96 5.41 0.19
C GLY A 74 6.30 6.86 -0.22
N THR A 75 7.46 7.09 -0.85
CA THR A 75 7.86 8.44 -1.29
C THR A 75 7.04 8.85 -2.50
N CYS A 76 6.28 9.94 -2.37
CA CYS A 76 5.37 10.47 -3.38
C CYS A 76 5.45 12.00 -3.46
#